data_AF-A0A956ZUZ7-F1
#
_entry.id   AF-A0A956ZUZ7-F1
#
_cell.length_a   1.000
_cell.length_b   1.000
_cell.length_c   1.000
_cell.angle_alpha   90.00
_cell.angle_beta   90.00
_cell.angle_gamma   90.00
#
_symmetry.space_group_name_H-M   'P 1'
#
loop_
_entity.id
_entity.type
_entity.pdbx_description
1 polymer ?
#
loop_
_entity_poly.entity_id
_entity_poly.type
_entity_poly.pdbx_seq_one_letter_code
_entity_poly.pdbx_strand_id
1 'polypeptide(L)'
;MNSVLDRIIAFYLDSRDFNGLPICGPKEVDLPNTETLVRSGLVQVVDQKDYLNCHIRPWQSKRSIDDQIKSLRNIGIDKQFVCLYPTPAAMKDYNLEGRYEVLPYDRRMAEGCGTLEVAFFKYEVLEPYRNDPRFIFKSSDYGVDIWLNDDLFTDETEPDMDKIAIDHVGFAYDMSNFREDDANPEIRRLVCAFYADLRKLNSTHQLRWSTYEIIGKSEISPHPMWWSQQMGLWPDNLGPFDRFFYELKTLNTLFEQAHGDTLLKTTSRPDGFGWIMRPSQMEYDGFVHQLDKLLSENIKHRSLDLLGIEKKNDKGDQLGTLNRLELTLCRFGVTEANAKSALGPLRKVRKLRQKPAHTLTGNVTDSTFVHRQASLLQEVSESIESIRRFWQTHPSNTDWDEPDYASMEANRYWL
;
A
#
# COMPACT_ATOMS: atom_id res chain seq x y z
N MET A 1 0.23 -14.73 45.61
CA MET A 1 0.28 -13.36 45.05
C MET A 1 1.62 -12.76 45.41
N ASN A 2 2.56 -12.87 44.47
CA ASN A 2 3.96 -12.41 44.45
C ASN A 2 4.76 -13.33 43.50
N SER A 3 4.13 -13.78 42.41
CA SER A 3 4.86 -14.52 41.38
C SER A 3 5.63 -13.52 40.52
N VAL A 4 6.82 -13.90 40.04
CA VAL A 4 7.56 -13.10 39.05
C VAL A 4 6.69 -12.77 37.84
N LEU A 5 5.79 -13.70 37.47
CA LEU A 5 4.82 -13.52 36.41
C LEU A 5 3.83 -12.37 36.69
N ASP A 6 3.30 -12.26 37.91
CA ASP A 6 2.38 -11.16 38.29
C ASP A 6 3.05 -9.80 38.07
N ARG A 7 4.33 -9.67 38.43
CA ARG A 7 5.12 -8.44 38.23
C ARG A 7 5.34 -8.14 36.75
N ILE A 8 5.64 -9.16 35.94
CA ILE A 8 5.83 -9.00 34.49
C ILE A 8 4.53 -8.55 33.84
N ILE A 9 3.40 -9.20 34.17
CA ILE A 9 2.08 -8.86 33.64
C ILE A 9 1.67 -7.45 34.07
N ALA A 10 1.83 -7.09 35.35
CA ALA A 10 1.49 -5.76 35.84
C ALA A 10 2.30 -4.67 35.11
N PHE A 11 3.62 -4.84 35.01
CA PHE A 11 4.46 -3.89 34.27
C PHE A 11 4.03 -3.75 32.81
N TYR A 12 3.75 -4.88 32.15
CA TYR A 12 3.31 -4.91 30.76
C TYR A 12 1.98 -4.17 30.55
N LEU A 13 0.97 -4.43 31.39
CA LEU A 13 -0.36 -3.84 31.27
C LEU A 13 -0.43 -2.37 31.72
N ASP A 14 0.46 -1.94 32.64
CA ASP A 14 0.54 -0.56 33.11
C ASP A 14 1.45 0.29 32.22
N SER A 15 2.21 -0.33 31.32
CA SER A 15 2.99 0.36 30.30
C SER A 15 2.08 0.95 29.24
N ARG A 16 2.29 2.24 28.92
CA ARG A 16 1.57 2.93 27.82
C ARG A 16 1.65 2.14 26.50
N ASP A 17 2.81 1.55 26.24
CA ASP A 17 3.13 0.89 24.96
C ASP A 17 3.26 -0.62 25.05
N PHE A 18 2.74 -1.22 26.14
CA PHE A 18 2.90 -2.65 26.39
C PHE A 18 4.38 -3.08 26.35
N ASN A 19 5.26 -2.27 26.96
CA ASN A 19 6.70 -2.53 26.99
C ASN A 19 7.02 -3.68 27.96
N GLY A 20 8.07 -4.43 27.64
CA GLY A 20 8.53 -5.52 28.51
C GLY A 20 9.23 -5.00 29.75
N LEU A 21 9.17 -5.78 30.83
CA LEU A 21 9.86 -5.47 32.09
C LEU A 21 11.38 -5.54 31.88
N PRO A 22 12.11 -4.41 31.94
CA PRO A 22 13.56 -4.43 31.76
C PRO A 22 14.24 -5.01 33.00
N ILE A 23 15.19 -5.91 32.78
CA ILE A 23 16.05 -6.50 33.80
C ILE A 23 17.50 -6.18 33.43
N CYS A 24 18.10 -5.24 34.16
CA CYS A 24 19.44 -4.73 33.91
C CYS A 24 20.51 -5.44 34.76
N GLY A 25 20.10 -6.12 35.83
CA GLY A 25 21.00 -6.84 36.73
C GLY A 25 20.42 -8.17 37.21
N PRO A 26 21.26 -9.18 37.51
CA PRO A 26 20.80 -10.51 37.93
C PRO A 26 20.08 -10.51 39.28
N LYS A 27 20.22 -9.45 40.09
CA LYS A 27 19.52 -9.29 41.38
C LYS A 27 18.11 -8.70 41.24
N GLU A 28 17.75 -8.19 40.07
CA GLU A 28 16.45 -7.56 39.83
C GLU A 28 15.34 -8.59 39.55
N VAL A 29 15.70 -9.86 39.41
CA VAL A 29 14.77 -10.95 39.11
C VAL A 29 15.18 -12.24 39.84
N ASP A 30 14.19 -13.05 40.20
CA ASP A 30 14.41 -14.43 40.66
C ASP A 30 14.68 -15.32 39.44
N LEU A 31 15.97 -15.57 39.18
CA LEU A 31 16.43 -16.31 38.00
C LEU A 31 15.85 -17.74 37.92
N PRO A 32 15.94 -18.61 38.96
CA PRO A 32 15.34 -19.95 38.91
C PRO A 32 13.85 -19.97 38.56
N ASN A 33 13.06 -19.09 39.17
CA ASN A 33 11.63 -19.03 38.89
C ASN A 33 11.35 -18.48 37.48
N THR A 34 12.13 -17.50 37.02
CA THR A 34 12.01 -16.96 35.66
C THR A 34 12.36 -18.00 34.60
N GLU A 35 13.43 -18.76 34.78
CA GLU A 35 13.78 -19.87 33.88
C GLU A 35 12.65 -20.90 33.79
N THR A 36 12.00 -21.22 34.91
CA THR A 36 10.84 -22.11 34.94
C THR A 36 9.69 -21.55 34.11
N LEU A 37 9.38 -20.25 34.25
CA LEU A 37 8.35 -19.58 33.47
C LEU A 37 8.66 -19.59 31.96
N VAL A 38 9.91 -19.35 31.57
CA VAL A 38 10.36 -19.42 30.18
C VAL A 38 10.23 -20.84 29.62
N ARG A 39 10.64 -21.86 30.38
CA ARG A 39 10.47 -23.27 29.98
C ARG A 39 9.02 -23.69 29.84
N SER A 40 8.13 -23.12 30.66
CA SER A 40 6.68 -23.36 30.58
C SER A 40 6.00 -22.56 29.46
N GLY A 41 6.72 -21.69 28.76
CA GLY A 41 6.17 -20.86 27.68
C GLY A 41 5.28 -19.71 28.17
N LEU A 42 5.33 -19.35 29.44
CA LEU A 42 4.54 -18.26 30.03
C LEU A 42 5.23 -16.89 29.94
N VAL A 43 6.57 -16.89 29.88
CA VAL A 43 7.38 -15.69 29.75
C VAL A 43 8.32 -15.83 28.57
N GLN A 44 8.51 -14.75 27.83
CA GLN A 44 9.49 -14.63 26.77
C GLN A 44 10.60 -13.66 27.19
N VAL A 45 11.85 -14.03 26.90
CA VAL A 45 13.02 -13.16 27.07
C VAL A 45 13.33 -12.50 25.73
N VAL A 46 13.35 -11.16 25.70
CA VAL A 46 13.67 -10.37 24.51
C VAL A 46 14.99 -9.63 24.74
N ASP A 47 15.92 -9.74 23.80
CA ASP A 47 17.18 -8.98 23.80
C ASP A 47 17.51 -8.43 22.40
N GLN A 48 18.69 -7.83 22.25
CA GLN A 48 19.14 -7.22 20.99
C GLN A 48 19.24 -8.20 19.81
N LYS A 49 19.23 -9.52 20.05
CA LYS A 49 19.18 -10.54 18.99
C LYS A 49 17.79 -10.73 18.43
N ASP A 50 16.75 -10.40 19.21
CA ASP A 50 15.37 -10.38 18.73
C ASP A 50 15.07 -9.08 18.00
N TYR A 51 15.42 -7.95 18.62
CA TYR A 51 15.17 -6.61 18.08
C TYR A 51 16.09 -5.57 18.73
N LEU A 52 16.54 -4.58 17.96
CA LEU A 52 17.51 -3.56 18.41
C LEU A 52 17.05 -2.85 19.69
N ASN A 53 15.75 -2.54 19.78
CA ASN A 53 15.12 -1.99 20.97
C ASN A 53 14.29 -3.05 21.71
N CYS A 54 14.89 -3.77 22.66
CA CYS A 54 14.22 -4.87 23.38
C CYS A 54 13.04 -4.43 24.28
N HIS A 55 12.87 -3.13 24.55
CA HIS A 55 11.67 -2.60 25.22
C HIS A 55 10.41 -2.69 24.37
N ILE A 56 10.56 -2.97 23.06
CA ILE A 56 9.48 -3.26 22.14
C ILE A 56 9.62 -4.72 21.70
N ARG A 57 8.50 -5.45 21.66
CA ARG A 57 8.42 -6.79 21.08
C ARG A 57 7.63 -6.75 19.77
N PRO A 58 8.31 -6.63 18.60
CA PRO A 58 7.65 -6.66 17.30
C PRO A 58 6.82 -7.91 17.04
N TRP A 59 7.39 -9.07 17.34
CA TRP A 59 6.76 -10.38 17.15
C TRP A 59 7.13 -11.30 18.31
N GLN A 60 6.44 -12.43 18.43
CA GLN A 60 6.92 -13.51 19.29
C GLN A 60 8.34 -13.93 18.89
N SER A 61 9.19 -14.20 19.88
CA SER A 61 10.58 -14.58 19.62
C SER A 61 10.60 -15.92 18.90
N LYS A 62 11.41 -15.99 17.84
CA LYS A 62 11.71 -17.23 17.13
C LYS A 62 12.92 -17.96 17.75
N ARG A 63 13.55 -17.41 18.80
CA ARG A 63 14.70 -18.01 19.48
C ARG A 63 14.27 -19.21 20.31
N SER A 64 15.16 -20.19 20.39
CA SER A 64 14.96 -21.36 21.23
C SER A 64 14.84 -20.97 22.71
N ILE A 65 14.15 -21.79 23.50
CA ILE A 65 14.04 -21.63 24.96
C ILE A 65 15.43 -21.55 25.60
N ASP A 66 16.38 -22.38 25.16
CA ASP A 66 17.73 -22.41 25.71
C ASP A 66 18.52 -21.13 25.40
N ASP A 67 18.34 -20.53 24.22
CA ASP A 67 18.94 -19.24 23.88
C ASP A 67 18.37 -18.11 24.75
N GLN A 68 17.06 -18.13 25.01
CA GLN A 68 16.40 -17.16 25.89
C GLN A 68 16.94 -17.28 27.33
N ILE A 69 17.07 -18.50 27.84
CA ILE A 69 17.63 -18.76 29.18
C ILE A 69 19.11 -18.36 29.25
N LYS A 70 19.88 -18.60 28.18
CA LYS A 70 21.27 -18.14 28.10
C LYS A 70 21.37 -16.62 28.20
N SER A 71 20.50 -15.88 27.51
CA SER A 71 20.43 -14.41 27.63
C SER A 71 20.08 -13.96 29.04
N LEU A 72 19.15 -14.65 29.71
CA LEU A 72 18.77 -14.38 31.10
C LEU A 72 19.95 -14.58 32.07
N ARG A 73 20.75 -15.65 31.90
CA ARG A 73 21.93 -15.92 32.73
C ARG A 73 23.08 -14.94 32.48
N ASN A 74 23.11 -14.30 31.31
CA ASN A 74 24.15 -13.36 30.91
C ASN A 74 23.83 -11.90 31.28
N ILE A 75 22.69 -11.62 31.93
CA ILE A 75 22.35 -10.26 32.35
C ILE A 75 23.48 -9.65 33.18
N GLY A 76 23.85 -8.41 32.86
CA GLY A 76 24.90 -7.66 33.54
C GLY A 76 26.32 -7.96 33.04
N ILE A 77 26.52 -9.01 32.25
CA ILE A 77 27.77 -9.22 31.51
C ILE A 77 27.79 -8.25 30.32
N ASP A 78 28.88 -7.51 30.14
CA ASP A 78 29.06 -6.55 29.05
C ASP A 78 27.91 -5.53 28.87
N LYS A 79 27.27 -5.13 29.99
CA LYS A 79 26.08 -4.25 30.02
C LYS A 79 24.87 -4.82 29.26
N GLN A 80 24.83 -6.13 29.04
CA GLN A 80 23.66 -6.80 28.47
C GLN A 80 22.49 -6.73 29.45
N PHE A 81 21.33 -6.30 28.96
CA PHE A 81 20.06 -6.36 29.65
C PHE A 81 19.04 -7.08 28.77
N VAL A 82 17.95 -7.53 29.39
CA VAL A 82 16.84 -8.18 28.69
C VAL A 82 15.53 -7.54 29.09
N CYS A 83 14.50 -7.71 28.28
CA CYS A 83 13.13 -7.40 28.64
C CYS A 83 12.31 -8.69 28.75
N LEU A 84 11.50 -8.79 29.80
CA LEU A 84 10.60 -9.93 30.02
C LEU A 84 9.19 -9.55 29.61
N TYR A 85 8.56 -10.40 28.81
CA TYR A 85 7.19 -10.23 28.34
C TYR A 85 6.33 -11.41 28.74
N PRO A 86 5.05 -11.19 29.08
CA PRO A 86 4.09 -12.29 29.11
C PRO A 86 3.85 -12.80 27.68
N THR A 87 3.63 -14.10 27.56
CA THR A 87 3.18 -14.72 26.30
C THR A 87 1.65 -14.74 26.23
N PRO A 88 1.06 -14.96 25.04
CA PRO A 88 -0.38 -15.20 24.95
C PRO A 88 -0.88 -16.36 25.83
N ALA A 89 -0.03 -17.37 26.07
CA ALA A 89 -0.34 -18.47 26.98
C ALA A 89 -0.47 -18.00 28.44
N ALA A 90 0.36 -17.06 28.88
CA ALA A 90 0.24 -16.46 30.22
C ALA A 90 -0.98 -15.54 30.36
N MET A 91 -1.39 -14.87 29.28
CA MET A 91 -2.50 -13.92 29.31
C MET A 91 -3.87 -14.58 29.14
N LYS A 92 -3.92 -15.84 28.66
CA LYS A 92 -5.16 -16.55 28.29
C LYS A 92 -6.26 -16.52 29.36
N ASP A 93 -5.88 -16.74 30.61
CA ASP A 93 -6.82 -16.80 31.75
C ASP A 93 -6.72 -15.56 32.66
N TYR A 94 -5.96 -14.54 32.24
CA TYR A 94 -5.84 -13.30 33.00
C TYR A 94 -7.12 -12.49 32.85
N ASN A 95 -7.70 -12.04 33.97
CA ASN A 95 -8.96 -11.30 33.92
C ASN A 95 -8.75 -9.89 33.35
N LEU A 96 -9.20 -9.70 32.11
CA LEU A 96 -9.26 -8.42 31.41
C LEU A 96 -10.70 -7.85 31.35
N GLU A 97 -11.67 -8.42 32.06
CA GLU A 97 -13.05 -7.94 32.11
C GLU A 97 -13.12 -6.45 32.49
N GLY A 98 -13.99 -5.70 31.81
CA GLY A 98 -14.12 -4.26 31.97
C GLY A 98 -12.96 -3.44 31.42
N ARG A 99 -11.80 -4.04 31.10
CA ARG A 99 -10.68 -3.36 30.44
C ARG A 99 -10.81 -3.51 28.93
N TYR A 100 -10.56 -2.41 28.20
CA TYR A 100 -10.46 -2.41 26.74
C TYR A 100 -11.73 -2.86 25.97
N GLU A 101 -12.91 -2.80 26.59
CA GLU A 101 -14.18 -3.26 25.96
C GLU A 101 -14.46 -2.55 24.62
N VAL A 102 -14.07 -1.28 24.52
CA VAL A 102 -14.22 -0.44 23.32
C VAL A 102 -12.89 -0.21 22.59
N LEU A 103 -11.84 -0.95 22.96
CA LEU A 103 -10.48 -0.83 22.42
C LEU A 103 -9.97 -2.21 21.98
N PRO A 104 -10.53 -2.80 20.90
CA PRO A 104 -10.21 -4.15 20.49
C PRO A 104 -8.72 -4.39 20.22
N TYR A 105 -7.95 -3.39 19.79
CA TYR A 105 -6.54 -3.56 19.49
C TYR A 105 -5.64 -3.35 20.70
N ASP A 106 -6.01 -2.50 21.65
CA ASP A 106 -5.39 -2.52 22.98
C ASP A 106 -5.65 -3.85 23.69
N ARG A 107 -6.84 -4.45 23.49
CA ARG A 107 -7.14 -5.78 24.00
C ARG A 107 -6.23 -6.85 23.38
N ARG A 108 -6.03 -6.86 22.05
CA ARG A 108 -5.09 -7.80 21.39
C ARG A 108 -3.67 -7.65 21.92
N MET A 109 -3.21 -6.42 22.14
CA MET A 109 -1.92 -6.18 22.79
C MET A 109 -1.91 -6.72 24.22
N ALA A 110 -2.93 -6.43 25.04
CA ALA A 110 -3.04 -6.96 26.40
C ALA A 110 -3.06 -8.50 26.45
N GLU A 111 -3.61 -9.15 25.43
CA GLU A 111 -3.60 -10.62 25.25
C GLU A 111 -2.21 -11.16 24.84
N GLY A 112 -1.20 -10.31 24.69
CA GLY A 112 0.20 -10.68 24.50
C GLY A 112 0.68 -10.75 23.05
N CYS A 113 -0.04 -10.12 22.11
CA CYS A 113 0.42 -10.00 20.71
C CYS A 113 1.73 -9.19 20.58
N GLY A 114 2.46 -9.42 19.49
CA GLY A 114 3.57 -8.57 19.06
C GLY A 114 3.09 -7.25 18.46
N THR A 115 3.88 -6.18 18.62
CA THR A 115 3.52 -4.83 18.17
C THR A 115 3.43 -4.71 16.64
N LEU A 116 4.26 -5.46 15.91
CA LEU A 116 4.30 -5.51 14.44
C LEU A 116 3.62 -6.78 13.88
N GLU A 117 2.80 -7.47 14.68
CA GLU A 117 1.85 -8.42 14.12
C GLU A 117 0.77 -7.66 13.34
N VAL A 118 0.34 -8.24 12.22
CA VAL A 118 -0.62 -7.62 11.30
C VAL A 118 -2.01 -8.20 11.48
N ALA A 119 -3.00 -7.32 11.46
CA ALA A 119 -4.40 -7.70 11.26
C ALA A 119 -4.79 -7.47 9.81
N PHE A 120 -5.74 -8.26 9.32
CA PHE A 120 -6.25 -8.19 7.94
C PHE A 120 -7.71 -7.78 7.94
N PHE A 121 -8.10 -6.98 6.97
CA PHE A 121 -9.42 -6.38 6.88
C PHE A 121 -9.96 -6.45 5.47
N LYS A 122 -11.29 -6.48 5.36
CA LYS A 122 -11.94 -6.17 4.09
C LYS A 122 -11.65 -4.71 3.71
N TYR A 123 -11.43 -4.44 2.43
CA TYR A 123 -10.99 -3.13 1.92
C TYR A 123 -11.97 -1.99 2.26
N GLU A 124 -13.26 -2.32 2.40
CA GLU A 124 -14.36 -1.41 2.72
C GLU A 124 -14.20 -0.67 4.06
N VAL A 125 -13.30 -1.13 4.94
CA VAL A 125 -12.94 -0.42 6.17
C VAL A 125 -12.48 1.02 5.88
N LEU A 126 -11.85 1.23 4.71
CA LEU A 126 -11.25 2.48 4.26
C LEU A 126 -12.25 3.51 3.71
N GLU A 127 -13.49 3.12 3.42
CA GLU A 127 -14.42 3.93 2.65
C GLU A 127 -14.74 5.31 3.21
N PRO A 128 -15.05 5.49 4.51
CA PRO A 128 -15.40 6.80 5.00
C PRO A 128 -14.23 7.75 4.95
N TYR A 129 -13.01 7.26 5.11
CA TYR A 129 -11.83 8.12 5.05
C TYR A 129 -11.58 8.65 3.63
N ARG A 130 -11.82 7.86 2.58
CA ARG A 130 -11.69 8.36 1.20
C ARG A 130 -12.85 9.24 0.76
N ASN A 131 -14.06 8.97 1.28
CA ASN A 131 -15.27 9.67 0.85
C ASN A 131 -15.59 10.92 1.68
N ASP A 132 -14.96 11.09 2.85
CA ASP A 132 -15.04 12.30 3.66
C ASP A 132 -13.87 13.24 3.31
N PRO A 133 -14.15 14.41 2.71
CA PRO A 133 -13.12 15.34 2.26
C PRO A 133 -12.30 15.98 3.39
N ARG A 134 -12.70 15.80 4.66
CA ARG A 134 -11.89 16.24 5.82
C ARG A 134 -10.61 15.41 5.97
N PHE A 135 -10.64 14.16 5.53
CA PHE A 135 -9.47 13.28 5.56
C PHE A 135 -8.63 13.42 4.30
N ILE A 136 -7.32 13.44 4.48
CA ILE A 136 -6.37 13.19 3.42
C ILE A 136 -6.24 11.68 3.26
N PHE A 137 -6.65 11.18 2.10
CA PHE A 137 -6.55 9.77 1.72
C PHE A 137 -5.49 9.59 0.63
N LYS A 138 -4.29 9.22 1.03
CA LYS A 138 -3.17 9.08 0.10
C LYS A 138 -2.94 7.61 -0.24
N SER A 139 -3.34 7.21 -1.44
CA SER A 139 -3.05 5.86 -1.95
C SER A 139 -1.68 5.84 -2.62
N SER A 140 -0.80 4.96 -2.13
CA SER A 140 0.40 4.53 -2.85
C SER A 140 0.08 3.34 -3.75
N ASP A 141 1.11 2.77 -4.39
CA ASP A 141 0.99 1.52 -5.14
C ASP A 141 0.68 0.31 -4.25
N TYR A 142 1.13 0.32 -3.00
CA TYR A 142 1.12 -0.86 -2.13
C TYR A 142 0.36 -0.66 -0.81
N GLY A 143 -0.21 0.52 -0.59
CA GLY A 143 -0.90 0.85 0.64
C GLY A 143 -1.59 2.20 0.60
N VAL A 144 -2.00 2.65 1.78
CA VAL A 144 -2.71 3.91 2.02
C VAL A 144 -2.20 4.52 3.31
N ASP A 145 -2.05 5.84 3.29
CA ASP A 145 -1.88 6.65 4.49
C ASP A 145 -3.13 7.53 4.66
N ILE A 146 -3.59 7.67 5.90
CA ILE A 146 -4.84 8.36 6.24
C ILE A 146 -4.60 9.28 7.42
N TRP A 147 -4.89 10.55 7.26
CA TRP A 147 -4.89 11.50 8.37
C TRP A 147 -5.95 12.57 8.16
N LEU A 148 -6.44 13.16 9.25
CA LEU A 148 -7.26 14.36 9.17
C LEU A 148 -6.40 15.52 8.65
N ASN A 149 -6.96 16.36 7.77
CA ASN A 149 -6.26 17.54 7.26
C ASN A 149 -5.64 18.37 8.40
N ASP A 150 -4.40 18.82 8.25
CA ASP A 150 -3.63 19.51 9.30
C ASP A 150 -4.36 20.74 9.87
N ASP A 151 -5.03 21.53 9.03
CA ASP A 151 -5.80 22.70 9.46
C ASP A 151 -6.96 22.27 10.38
N LEU A 152 -7.64 21.17 10.03
CA LEU A 152 -8.73 20.59 10.83
C LEU A 152 -8.23 19.85 12.07
N PHE A 153 -7.04 19.26 12.01
CA PHE A 153 -6.44 18.54 13.15
C PHE A 153 -6.17 19.49 14.32
N THR A 154 -5.77 20.73 14.03
CA THR A 154 -5.52 21.76 15.03
C THR A 154 -6.77 22.55 15.44
N ASP A 155 -7.90 22.35 14.77
CA ASP A 155 -9.16 23.02 15.08
C ASP A 155 -9.80 22.41 16.35
N GLU A 156 -10.02 23.24 17.37
CA GLU A 156 -10.69 22.83 18.62
C GLU A 156 -12.17 22.53 18.43
N THR A 157 -12.79 23.01 17.35
CA THR A 157 -14.20 22.74 17.01
C THR A 157 -14.39 21.41 16.30
N GLU A 158 -13.33 20.84 15.71
CA GLU A 158 -13.38 19.52 15.10
C GLU A 158 -13.46 18.43 16.19
N PRO A 159 -14.33 17.41 16.03
CA PRO A 159 -14.46 16.35 17.00
C PRO A 159 -13.13 15.62 17.23
N ASP A 160 -12.69 15.52 18.49
CA ASP A 160 -11.44 14.82 18.84
C ASP A 160 -11.42 13.36 18.38
N MET A 161 -12.60 12.75 18.22
CA MET A 161 -12.75 11.41 17.67
C MET A 161 -12.36 11.29 16.19
N ASP A 162 -12.32 12.38 15.43
CA ASP A 162 -11.92 12.36 14.02
C ASP A 162 -10.44 12.75 13.83
N LYS A 163 -9.78 13.25 14.89
CA LYS A 163 -8.35 13.61 14.91
C LYS A 163 -7.45 12.37 14.98
N ILE A 164 -7.48 11.58 13.91
CA ILE A 164 -6.70 10.36 13.76
C ILE A 164 -5.69 10.49 12.62
N ALA A 165 -4.59 9.77 12.79
CA ALA A 165 -3.64 9.46 11.74
C ALA A 165 -3.31 7.96 11.83
N ILE A 166 -3.40 7.28 10.70
CA ILE A 166 -2.91 5.92 10.53
C ILE A 166 -2.07 5.86 9.27
N ASP A 167 -0.79 5.67 9.51
CA ASP A 167 0.23 5.51 8.48
C ASP A 167 0.46 4.02 8.22
N HIS A 168 1.00 3.70 7.05
CA HIS A 168 1.43 2.35 6.70
C HIS A 168 0.28 1.33 6.64
N VAL A 169 -0.93 1.72 6.22
CA VAL A 169 -1.93 0.69 5.87
C VAL A 169 -1.48 0.00 4.59
N GLY A 170 -1.24 -1.31 4.62
CA GLY A 170 -0.81 -2.09 3.46
C GLY A 170 -1.95 -2.72 2.70
N PHE A 171 -1.78 -2.95 1.41
CA PHE A 171 -2.61 -3.93 0.70
C PHE A 171 -2.19 -5.34 1.06
N ALA A 172 -3.16 -6.24 1.08
CA ALA A 172 -2.97 -7.67 1.26
C ALA A 172 -3.83 -8.42 0.25
N TYR A 173 -3.52 -9.68 0.01
CA TYR A 173 -4.30 -10.51 -0.91
C TYR A 173 -4.64 -11.84 -0.28
N ASP A 174 -5.88 -12.24 -0.46
CA ASP A 174 -6.33 -13.61 -0.22
C ASP A 174 -6.18 -14.37 -1.54
N MET A 175 -5.12 -15.19 -1.62
CA MET A 175 -4.74 -15.94 -2.80
C MET A 175 -5.34 -17.35 -2.82
N SER A 176 -6.22 -17.70 -1.87
CA SER A 176 -6.77 -19.05 -1.72
C SER A 176 -7.53 -19.56 -2.97
N ASN A 177 -8.06 -18.65 -3.78
CA ASN A 177 -8.75 -18.97 -5.03
C ASN A 177 -7.95 -18.59 -6.29
N PHE A 178 -6.71 -18.13 -6.14
CA PHE A 178 -5.88 -17.75 -7.27
C PHE A 178 -5.42 -18.99 -8.05
N ARG A 179 -5.52 -18.93 -9.38
CA ARG A 179 -5.09 -19.98 -10.30
C ARG A 179 -4.28 -19.36 -11.42
N GLU A 180 -3.03 -19.79 -11.59
CA GLU A 180 -2.12 -19.25 -12.62
C GLU A 180 -2.62 -19.50 -14.05
N ASP A 181 -3.41 -20.56 -14.26
CA ASP A 181 -3.97 -20.94 -15.56
C ASP A 181 -5.31 -20.26 -15.88
N ASP A 182 -5.88 -19.49 -14.93
CA ASP A 182 -7.10 -18.73 -15.17
C ASP A 182 -6.77 -17.42 -15.91
N ALA A 183 -7.50 -17.17 -17.00
CA ALA A 183 -7.37 -15.93 -17.75
C ALA A 183 -7.97 -14.71 -17.00
N ASN A 184 -8.81 -14.93 -15.98
CA ASN A 184 -9.40 -13.89 -15.15
C ASN A 184 -9.47 -14.33 -13.68
N PRO A 185 -8.32 -14.50 -13.01
CA PRO A 185 -8.29 -15.03 -11.66
C PRO A 185 -9.06 -14.11 -10.70
N GLU A 186 -9.84 -14.72 -9.80
CA GLU A 186 -10.47 -13.99 -8.72
C GLU A 186 -9.43 -13.58 -7.69
N ILE A 187 -9.06 -12.31 -7.69
CA ILE A 187 -8.13 -11.73 -6.72
C ILE A 187 -8.93 -10.94 -5.71
N ARG A 188 -8.93 -11.41 -4.46
CA ARG A 188 -9.54 -10.67 -3.37
C ARG A 188 -8.50 -9.79 -2.70
N ARG A 189 -8.53 -8.49 -3.05
CA ARG A 189 -7.76 -7.46 -2.37
C ARG A 189 -8.33 -7.18 -0.99
N LEU A 190 -7.45 -7.15 -0.01
CA LEU A 190 -7.66 -6.86 1.39
C LEU A 190 -6.75 -5.70 1.81
N VAL A 191 -6.87 -5.26 3.05
CA VAL A 191 -5.91 -4.34 3.66
C VAL A 191 -5.35 -4.95 4.94
N CYS A 192 -4.17 -4.52 5.33
CA CYS A 192 -3.51 -4.93 6.56
C CYS A 192 -2.93 -3.73 7.29
N ALA A 193 -2.89 -3.81 8.61
CA ALA A 193 -2.30 -2.80 9.47
C ALA A 193 -1.70 -3.45 10.70
N PHE A 194 -0.66 -2.85 11.27
CA PHE A 194 -0.03 -3.34 12.49
C PHE A 194 -0.92 -3.07 13.70
N TYR A 195 -0.91 -3.99 14.68
CA TYR A 195 -1.61 -3.75 15.95
C TYR A 195 -1.13 -2.48 16.65
N ALA A 196 0.17 -2.14 16.55
CA ALA A 196 0.72 -0.91 17.11
C ALA A 196 0.11 0.37 16.53
N ASP A 197 -0.32 0.35 15.27
CA ASP A 197 -0.94 1.53 14.64
C ASP A 197 -2.45 1.54 14.87
N LEU A 198 -3.09 0.38 14.76
CA LEU A 198 -4.52 0.23 15.04
C LEU A 198 -4.88 0.65 16.47
N ARG A 199 -4.04 0.34 17.47
CA ARG A 199 -4.32 0.73 18.86
C ARG A 199 -4.18 2.23 19.14
N LYS A 200 -3.48 2.98 18.28
CA LYS A 200 -3.34 4.45 18.43
C LYS A 200 -4.62 5.17 18.00
N LEU A 201 -5.49 4.49 17.25
CA LEU A 201 -6.81 4.98 16.93
C LEU A 201 -7.66 5.06 18.20
N ASN A 202 -8.58 6.02 18.26
CA ASN A 202 -9.57 6.05 19.34
C ASN A 202 -10.58 4.89 19.19
N SER A 203 -11.39 4.69 20.25
CA SER A 203 -12.36 3.60 20.34
C SER A 203 -13.33 3.51 19.17
N THR A 204 -13.81 4.64 18.64
CA THR A 204 -14.75 4.65 17.51
C THR A 204 -14.13 4.02 16.28
N HIS A 205 -12.89 4.43 15.95
CA HIS A 205 -12.18 3.90 14.81
C HIS A 205 -11.72 2.45 15.06
N GLN A 206 -11.20 2.11 16.25
CA GLN A 206 -10.85 0.72 16.56
C GLN A 206 -12.05 -0.23 16.42
N LEU A 207 -13.22 0.14 16.98
CA LEU A 207 -14.44 -0.65 16.85
C LEU A 207 -14.87 -0.78 15.40
N ARG A 208 -14.83 0.31 14.63
CA ARG A 208 -15.09 0.26 13.18
C ARG A 208 -14.19 -0.77 12.50
N TRP A 209 -12.87 -0.65 12.64
CA TRP A 209 -11.91 -1.56 12.01
C TRP A 209 -12.18 -3.02 12.40
N SER A 210 -12.52 -3.28 13.67
CA SER A 210 -12.82 -4.64 14.14
C SER A 210 -14.01 -5.28 13.44
N THR A 211 -15.01 -4.49 13.00
CA THR A 211 -16.16 -5.02 12.25
C THR A 211 -15.81 -5.51 10.84
N TYR A 212 -14.65 -5.10 10.30
CA TYR A 212 -14.15 -5.52 8.99
C TYR A 212 -12.99 -6.51 9.08
N GLU A 213 -12.54 -6.87 10.29
CA GLU A 213 -11.43 -7.78 10.50
C GLU A 213 -11.73 -9.19 9.98
N ILE A 214 -10.74 -9.80 9.34
CA ILE A 214 -10.79 -11.17 8.84
C ILE A 214 -10.02 -12.05 9.81
N ILE A 215 -10.74 -12.87 10.56
CA ILE A 215 -10.17 -13.78 11.55
C ILE A 215 -9.96 -15.15 10.93
N GLY A 216 -8.77 -15.74 11.12
CA GLY A 216 -8.57 -17.19 10.96
C GLY A 216 -8.31 -17.71 9.54
N LYS A 217 -7.50 -17.02 8.73
CA LYS A 217 -7.07 -17.53 7.40
C LYS A 217 -5.55 -17.58 7.28
N SER A 218 -5.01 -18.77 6.98
CA SER A 218 -3.57 -19.02 6.86
C SER A 218 -2.94 -18.56 5.54
N GLU A 219 -3.74 -18.26 4.51
CA GLU A 219 -3.26 -17.97 3.15
C GLU A 219 -3.34 -16.49 2.77
N ILE A 220 -3.70 -15.61 3.73
CA ILE A 220 -3.64 -14.16 3.50
C ILE A 220 -2.22 -13.70 3.80
N SER A 221 -1.64 -12.95 2.86
CA SER A 221 -0.34 -12.31 3.05
C SER A 221 -0.40 -10.82 2.68
N PRO A 222 0.35 -9.95 3.39
CA PRO A 222 0.56 -8.59 2.94
C PRO A 222 1.22 -8.56 1.56
N HIS A 223 1.01 -7.47 0.80
CA HIS A 223 1.74 -7.26 -0.46
C HIS A 223 3.25 -7.30 -0.17
N PRO A 224 4.05 -8.10 -0.91
CA PRO A 224 5.45 -8.35 -0.58
C PRO A 224 6.29 -7.07 -0.55
N MET A 225 6.07 -6.15 -1.50
CA MET A 225 6.79 -4.88 -1.51
C MET A 225 6.42 -3.96 -0.34
N TRP A 226 5.14 -3.89 0.04
CA TRP A 226 4.74 -3.14 1.24
C TRP A 226 5.42 -3.74 2.48
N TRP A 227 5.39 -5.07 2.62
CA TRP A 227 6.04 -5.75 3.74
C TRP A 227 7.55 -5.46 3.80
N SER A 228 8.24 -5.57 2.66
CA SER A 228 9.66 -5.24 2.55
C SER A 228 9.97 -3.80 2.99
N GLN A 229 9.15 -2.83 2.57
CA GLN A 229 9.27 -1.43 2.99
C GLN A 229 9.12 -1.28 4.50
N GLN A 230 8.14 -1.95 5.11
CA GLN A 230 7.98 -1.94 6.57
C GLN A 230 9.17 -2.54 7.31
N MET A 231 9.88 -3.48 6.69
CA MET A 231 11.09 -4.09 7.22
C MET A 231 12.36 -3.25 6.94
N GLY A 232 12.22 -2.05 6.38
CA GLY A 232 13.34 -1.13 6.10
C GLY A 232 14.06 -1.41 4.79
N LEU A 233 13.50 -2.23 3.90
CA LEU A 233 14.03 -2.45 2.56
C LEU A 233 13.48 -1.40 1.60
N TRP A 234 14.36 -0.75 0.86
CA TRP A 234 13.96 0.16 -0.20
C TRP A 234 13.56 -0.65 -1.43
N PRO A 235 12.43 -0.33 -2.09
CA PRO A 235 12.07 -0.96 -3.35
C PRO A 235 13.08 -0.54 -4.42
N ASP A 236 13.65 -1.50 -5.14
CA ASP A 236 14.56 -1.20 -6.25
C ASP A 236 13.82 -0.63 -7.48
N ASN A 237 12.48 -0.65 -7.48
CA ASN A 237 11.65 -0.46 -8.67
C ASN A 237 10.42 0.40 -8.39
N LEU A 238 9.82 0.94 -9.46
CA LEU A 238 8.54 1.65 -9.42
C LEU A 238 7.34 0.70 -9.33
N GLY A 239 6.34 1.09 -8.54
CA GLY A 239 5.04 0.43 -8.56
C GLY A 239 4.20 0.79 -9.79
N PRO A 240 3.04 0.14 -9.99
CA PRO A 240 2.20 0.29 -11.19
C PRO A 240 1.81 1.72 -11.57
N PHE A 241 1.28 2.48 -10.62
CA PHE A 241 0.89 3.87 -10.80
C PHE A 241 2.11 4.77 -10.90
N ASP A 242 3.11 4.60 -10.03
CA ASP A 242 4.32 5.41 -10.09
C ASP A 242 5.05 5.22 -11.42
N ARG A 243 5.07 3.99 -11.96
CA ARG A 243 5.57 3.69 -13.31
C ARG A 243 4.77 4.42 -14.37
N PHE A 244 3.45 4.32 -14.35
CA PHE A 244 2.60 5.02 -15.31
C PHE A 244 2.87 6.53 -15.34
N PHE A 245 2.94 7.18 -14.17
CA PHE A 245 3.22 8.62 -14.09
C PHE A 245 4.67 8.99 -14.42
N TYR A 246 5.63 8.12 -14.10
CA TYR A 246 7.00 8.24 -14.57
C TYR A 246 7.05 8.26 -16.10
N GLU A 247 6.39 7.32 -16.77
CA GLU A 247 6.35 7.24 -18.23
C GLU A 247 5.70 8.49 -18.86
N LEU A 248 4.61 9.01 -18.27
CA LEU A 248 4.00 10.27 -18.71
C LEU A 248 4.94 11.47 -18.54
N LYS A 249 5.62 11.56 -17.39
CA LYS A 249 6.56 12.64 -17.10
C LYS A 249 7.74 12.62 -18.06
N THR A 250 8.34 11.46 -18.26
CA THR A 250 9.48 11.30 -19.16
C THR A 250 9.09 11.52 -20.61
N LEU A 251 7.92 11.03 -21.05
CA LEU A 251 7.38 11.33 -22.37
C LEU A 251 7.27 12.84 -22.61
N ASN A 252 6.75 13.58 -21.63
CA ASN A 252 6.66 15.04 -21.74
C ASN A 252 8.03 15.71 -21.83
N THR A 253 8.98 15.31 -21.00
CA THR A 253 10.35 15.85 -21.02
C THR A 253 11.01 15.64 -22.39
N LEU A 254 10.99 14.40 -22.89
CA LEU A 254 11.61 14.04 -24.18
C LEU A 254 10.95 14.75 -25.36
N PHE A 255 9.62 14.89 -25.33
CA PHE A 255 8.88 15.58 -26.37
C PHE A 255 9.16 17.09 -26.35
N GLU A 256 9.25 17.70 -25.15
CA GLU A 256 9.60 19.12 -24.99
C GLU A 256 11.03 19.40 -25.47
N GLN A 257 12.00 18.55 -25.14
CA GLN A 257 13.37 18.65 -25.64
C GLN A 257 13.45 18.55 -27.19
N ALA A 258 12.63 17.69 -27.78
CA ALA A 258 12.59 17.51 -29.24
C ALA A 258 11.88 18.66 -29.98
N HIS A 259 10.84 19.26 -29.38
CA HIS A 259 9.89 20.10 -30.12
C HIS A 259 9.58 21.46 -29.48
N GLY A 260 10.14 21.77 -28.31
CA GLY A 260 10.01 23.06 -27.62
C GLY A 260 8.65 23.30 -26.94
N ASP A 261 7.80 22.29 -26.82
CA ASP A 261 6.57 22.30 -26.03
C ASP A 261 6.25 20.87 -25.58
N THR A 262 5.63 20.71 -24.41
CA THR A 262 5.20 19.41 -23.87
C THR A 262 4.03 18.79 -24.65
N LEU A 263 3.92 17.46 -24.69
CA LEU A 263 2.80 16.77 -25.36
C LEU A 263 1.50 16.76 -24.53
N LEU A 264 1.62 16.62 -23.22
CA LEU A 264 0.54 16.42 -22.26
C LEU A 264 0.33 17.65 -21.37
N LYS A 265 -0.91 17.93 -20.97
CA LYS A 265 -1.29 19.05 -20.09
C LYS A 265 -0.80 18.85 -18.66
N THR A 266 -0.88 17.64 -18.14
CA THR A 266 -0.42 17.28 -16.80
C THR A 266 0.24 15.90 -16.80
N THR A 267 1.21 15.71 -15.90
CA THR A 267 1.86 14.43 -15.63
C THR A 267 1.80 14.09 -14.14
N SER A 268 1.06 14.88 -13.36
CA SER A 268 0.84 14.66 -11.93
C SER A 268 -0.32 13.71 -11.70
N ARG A 269 -0.18 12.85 -10.70
CA ARG A 269 -1.25 11.95 -10.24
C ARG A 269 -2.37 12.76 -9.59
N PRO A 270 -3.62 12.69 -10.09
CA PRO A 270 -4.76 13.29 -9.40
C PRO A 270 -5.02 12.60 -8.06
N ASP A 271 -5.49 13.38 -7.08
CA ASP A 271 -5.94 12.83 -5.80
C ASP A 271 -7.05 11.80 -6.01
N GLY A 272 -6.95 10.67 -5.31
CA GLY A 272 -7.91 9.58 -5.43
C GLY A 272 -7.83 8.75 -6.72
N PHE A 273 -6.93 9.06 -7.66
CA PHE A 273 -6.62 8.15 -8.77
C PHE A 273 -5.74 7.02 -8.26
N GLY A 274 -6.26 5.80 -8.24
CA GLY A 274 -5.57 4.65 -7.68
C GLY A 274 -6.35 3.36 -7.86
N TRP A 275 -5.99 2.37 -7.06
CA TRP A 275 -6.70 1.10 -7.00
C TRP A 275 -8.18 1.28 -6.64
N ILE A 276 -9.07 0.53 -7.29
CA ILE A 276 -10.50 0.53 -6.93
C ILE A 276 -10.68 -0.05 -5.52
N MET A 277 -11.60 0.54 -4.76
CA MET A 277 -11.97 0.03 -3.43
C MET A 277 -12.79 -1.24 -3.53
N ARG A 278 -13.85 -1.13 -4.32
CA ARG A 278 -14.82 -2.19 -4.51
C ARG A 278 -14.64 -2.75 -5.90
N PRO A 279 -14.73 -4.08 -6.04
CA PRO A 279 -14.91 -4.71 -7.34
C PRO A 279 -16.33 -4.41 -7.84
N SER A 280 -16.63 -3.15 -8.16
CA SER A 280 -17.94 -2.70 -8.63
C SER A 280 -17.81 -1.97 -9.95
N GLN A 281 -18.85 -2.07 -10.78
CA GLN A 281 -18.90 -1.40 -12.09
C GLN A 281 -18.70 0.11 -11.95
N MET A 282 -19.28 0.73 -10.91
CA MET A 282 -19.15 2.16 -10.65
C MET A 282 -17.69 2.59 -10.38
N GLU A 283 -16.96 1.86 -9.54
CA GLU A 283 -15.54 2.17 -9.25
C GLU A 283 -14.67 1.93 -10.50
N TYR A 284 -14.91 0.84 -11.24
CA TYR A 284 -14.16 0.51 -12.45
C TYR A 284 -14.38 1.55 -13.56
N ASP A 285 -15.62 1.97 -13.78
CA ASP A 285 -15.94 3.02 -14.76
C ASP A 285 -15.38 4.38 -14.35
N GLY A 286 -15.40 4.68 -13.04
CA GLY A 286 -14.75 5.86 -12.48
C GLY A 286 -13.25 5.88 -12.77
N PHE A 287 -12.56 4.76 -12.55
CA PHE A 287 -11.15 4.59 -12.90
C PHE A 287 -10.90 4.77 -14.41
N VAL A 288 -11.66 4.07 -15.26
CA VAL A 288 -11.52 4.14 -16.72
C VAL A 288 -11.73 5.57 -17.24
N HIS A 289 -12.70 6.29 -16.68
CA HIS A 289 -12.97 7.67 -17.04
C HIS A 289 -11.81 8.60 -16.66
N GLN A 290 -11.25 8.46 -15.46
CA GLN A 290 -10.06 9.23 -15.07
C GLN A 290 -8.82 8.87 -15.90
N LEU A 291 -8.64 7.58 -16.21
CA LEU A 291 -7.55 7.11 -17.06
C LEU A 291 -7.65 7.69 -18.49
N ASP A 292 -8.84 7.70 -19.11
CA ASP A 292 -9.04 8.34 -20.43
C ASP A 292 -8.71 9.83 -20.39
N LYS A 293 -9.04 10.52 -19.29
CA LYS A 293 -8.70 11.94 -19.11
C LYS A 293 -7.20 12.17 -19.06
N LEU A 294 -6.45 11.31 -18.37
CA LEU A 294 -4.98 11.35 -18.27
C LEU A 294 -4.29 10.95 -19.59
N LEU A 295 -5.01 10.28 -20.49
CA LEU A 295 -4.53 9.85 -21.80
C LEU A 295 -5.02 10.78 -22.91
N SER A 296 -6.23 10.51 -23.44
CA SER A 296 -6.70 11.11 -24.69
C SER A 296 -7.07 12.58 -24.53
N GLU A 297 -7.69 12.97 -23.42
CA GLU A 297 -8.05 14.39 -23.16
C GLU A 297 -6.85 15.21 -22.67
N ASN A 298 -5.77 14.55 -22.23
CA ASN A 298 -4.56 15.18 -21.71
C ASN A 298 -3.64 15.70 -22.82
N ILE A 299 -3.74 15.17 -24.04
CA ILE A 299 -2.90 15.60 -25.17
C ILE A 299 -3.20 17.05 -25.55
N LYS A 300 -2.16 17.86 -25.70
CA LYS A 300 -2.24 19.27 -26.11
C LYS A 300 -2.41 19.39 -27.62
N HIS A 301 -3.59 19.85 -28.05
CA HIS A 301 -3.82 20.18 -29.47
C HIS A 301 -2.82 21.21 -30.01
N ARG A 302 -2.43 22.19 -29.20
CA ARG A 302 -1.45 23.22 -29.57
C ARG A 302 -0.11 22.61 -30.01
N SER A 303 0.38 21.63 -29.26
CA SER A 303 1.69 21.02 -29.51
C SER A 303 1.66 20.21 -30.82
N LEU A 304 0.54 19.55 -31.12
CA LEU A 304 0.32 18.91 -32.43
C LEU A 304 0.15 19.94 -33.57
N ASP A 305 -0.43 21.11 -33.29
CA ASP A 305 -0.56 22.21 -34.26
C ASP A 305 0.82 22.79 -34.62
N LEU A 306 1.73 22.94 -33.65
CA LEU A 306 3.11 23.40 -33.87
C LEU A 306 3.89 22.45 -34.78
N LEU A 307 3.60 21.16 -34.70
CA LEU A 307 4.16 20.14 -35.60
C LEU A 307 3.48 20.11 -36.98
N GLY A 308 2.49 20.96 -37.23
CA GLY A 308 1.76 21.02 -38.50
C GLY A 308 0.94 19.77 -38.79
N ILE A 309 0.41 19.11 -37.75
CA ILE A 309 -0.43 17.91 -37.89
C ILE A 309 -1.86 18.33 -38.23
N GLU A 310 -2.42 17.69 -39.24
CA GLU A 310 -3.76 18.00 -39.74
C GLU A 310 -4.83 17.89 -38.65
N LYS A 311 -5.82 18.79 -38.73
CA LYS A 311 -6.98 18.84 -37.82
C LYS A 311 -8.18 18.09 -38.36
N LYS A 312 -8.23 17.84 -39.67
CA LYS A 312 -9.38 17.26 -40.35
C LYS A 312 -8.93 16.08 -41.19
N ASN A 313 -9.81 15.09 -41.37
CA ASN A 313 -9.61 14.03 -42.35
C ASN A 313 -9.94 14.53 -43.77
N ASP A 314 -9.73 13.68 -44.77
CA ASP A 314 -10.07 13.93 -46.18
C ASP A 314 -11.56 14.28 -46.42
N LYS A 315 -12.44 13.90 -45.50
CA LYS A 315 -13.88 14.17 -45.54
C LYS A 315 -14.26 15.50 -44.85
N GLY A 316 -13.31 16.20 -44.25
CA GLY A 316 -13.52 17.47 -43.55
C GLY A 316 -13.93 17.35 -42.07
N ASP A 317 -14.02 16.14 -41.51
CA ASP A 317 -14.37 15.90 -40.11
C ASP A 317 -13.17 16.17 -39.19
N GLN A 318 -13.43 16.71 -37.98
CA GLN A 318 -12.39 16.97 -36.99
C GLN A 318 -11.77 15.67 -36.46
N LEU A 319 -10.44 15.61 -36.43
CA LEU A 319 -9.67 14.50 -35.89
C LEU A 319 -9.52 14.63 -34.37
N GLY A 320 -9.87 13.55 -33.66
CA GLY A 320 -9.60 13.44 -32.22
C GLY A 320 -8.10 13.37 -31.91
N THR A 321 -7.73 13.67 -30.65
CA THR A 321 -6.34 13.71 -30.18
C THR A 321 -5.55 12.43 -30.47
N LEU A 322 -6.13 11.25 -30.23
CA LEU A 322 -5.46 9.97 -30.52
C LEU A 322 -5.18 9.76 -32.02
N ASN A 323 -6.10 10.18 -32.90
CA ASN A 323 -5.87 10.10 -34.35
C ASN A 323 -4.77 11.07 -34.79
N ARG A 324 -4.74 12.28 -34.21
CA ARG A 324 -3.69 13.25 -34.49
C ARG A 324 -2.33 12.77 -33.95
N LEU A 325 -2.30 12.11 -32.80
CA LEU A 325 -1.08 11.49 -32.27
C LEU A 325 -0.60 10.35 -33.18
N GLU A 326 -1.50 9.54 -33.73
CA GLU A 326 -1.15 8.50 -34.72
C GLU A 326 -0.48 9.11 -35.96
N LEU A 327 -1.08 10.16 -36.54
CA LEU A 327 -0.49 10.89 -37.67
C LEU A 327 0.86 11.50 -37.32
N THR A 328 1.04 11.93 -36.07
CA THR A 328 2.32 12.45 -35.57
C THR A 328 3.38 11.37 -35.60
N LEU A 329 3.11 10.19 -35.02
CA LEU A 329 4.05 9.06 -35.06
C LEU A 329 4.40 8.67 -36.51
N CYS A 330 3.40 8.60 -37.39
CA CYS A 330 3.62 8.30 -38.81
C CYS A 330 4.50 9.33 -39.52
N ARG A 331 4.30 10.62 -39.23
CA ARG A 331 5.12 11.71 -39.78
C ARG A 331 6.60 11.58 -39.42
N PHE A 332 6.90 11.05 -38.24
CA PHE A 332 8.26 10.82 -37.77
C PHE A 332 8.78 9.39 -38.03
N GLY A 333 8.19 8.69 -39.01
CA GLY A 333 8.74 7.45 -39.56
C GLY A 333 8.26 6.16 -38.89
N VAL A 334 7.32 6.23 -37.93
CA VAL A 334 6.65 5.02 -37.43
C VAL A 334 5.68 4.50 -38.50
N THR A 335 5.67 3.19 -38.77
CA THR A 335 4.69 2.64 -39.72
C THR A 335 3.28 2.76 -39.18
N GLU A 336 2.29 2.90 -40.06
CA GLU A 336 0.88 3.02 -39.64
C GLU A 336 0.43 1.83 -38.77
N ALA A 337 0.87 0.62 -39.11
CA ALA A 337 0.59 -0.58 -38.32
C ALA A 337 1.17 -0.48 -36.90
N ASN A 338 2.42 -0.02 -36.76
CA ASN A 338 3.06 0.14 -35.45
C ASN A 338 2.44 1.28 -34.64
N ALA A 339 2.09 2.40 -35.28
CA ALA A 339 1.43 3.52 -34.62
C ALA A 339 0.05 3.13 -34.08
N LYS A 340 -0.75 2.38 -34.88
CA LYS A 340 -2.04 1.83 -34.44
C LYS A 340 -1.89 0.83 -33.29
N SER A 341 -0.89 -0.04 -33.37
CA SER A 341 -0.59 -1.01 -32.31
C SER A 341 -0.23 -0.30 -31.01
N ALA A 342 0.69 0.66 -31.07
CA ALA A 342 1.13 1.46 -29.92
C ALA A 342 -0.04 2.22 -29.28
N LEU A 343 -0.96 2.78 -30.06
CA LEU A 343 -2.13 3.51 -29.54
C LEU A 343 -3.34 2.60 -29.21
N GLY A 344 -3.25 1.30 -29.46
CA GLY A 344 -4.31 0.33 -29.24
C GLY A 344 -4.87 0.36 -27.81
N PRO A 345 -4.02 0.28 -26.77
CA PRO A 345 -4.45 0.36 -25.37
C PRO A 345 -5.17 1.67 -25.03
N LEU A 346 -4.69 2.83 -25.50
CA LEU A 346 -5.35 4.13 -25.29
C LEU A 346 -6.74 4.17 -25.94
N ARG A 347 -6.88 3.60 -27.14
CA ARG A 347 -8.17 3.47 -27.83
C ARG A 347 -9.11 2.50 -27.11
N LYS A 348 -8.57 1.43 -26.51
CA LYS A 348 -9.34 0.49 -25.67
C LYS A 348 -9.91 1.20 -24.45
N VAL A 349 -9.12 2.01 -23.73
CA VAL A 349 -9.61 2.84 -22.61
C VAL A 349 -10.73 3.77 -23.08
N ARG A 350 -10.54 4.48 -24.19
CA ARG A 350 -11.57 5.38 -24.74
C ARG A 350 -12.88 4.67 -25.07
N LYS A 351 -12.79 3.47 -25.65
CA LYS A 351 -13.95 2.63 -25.97
C LYS A 351 -14.66 2.13 -24.70
N LEU A 352 -13.90 1.74 -23.68
CA LEU A 352 -14.45 1.33 -22.38
C LEU A 352 -15.21 2.48 -21.72
N ARG A 353 -14.66 3.71 -21.72
CA ARG A 353 -15.35 4.90 -21.20
C ARG A 353 -16.67 5.20 -21.92
N GLN A 354 -16.72 4.99 -23.23
CA GLN A 354 -17.92 5.30 -24.03
C GLN A 354 -19.09 4.32 -23.75
N LYS A 355 -18.81 3.07 -23.36
CA LYS A 355 -19.87 2.07 -23.12
C LYS A 355 -20.88 2.50 -22.02
N PRO A 356 -20.45 2.88 -20.81
CA PRO A 356 -21.35 3.38 -19.76
C PRO A 356 -22.06 4.69 -20.14
N ALA A 357 -21.38 5.59 -20.86
CA ALA A 357 -21.98 6.87 -21.28
C ALA A 357 -23.17 6.71 -22.24
N HIS A 358 -23.31 5.54 -22.87
CA HIS A 358 -24.36 5.25 -23.84
C HIS A 358 -25.36 4.17 -23.39
N THR A 359 -25.18 3.56 -22.22
CA THR A 359 -26.04 2.49 -21.70
C THR A 359 -26.28 2.66 -20.19
N LEU A 360 -27.55 2.68 -19.76
CA LEU A 360 -27.91 2.60 -18.34
C LEU A 360 -27.66 1.17 -17.84
N THR A 361 -26.41 0.85 -17.50
CA THR A 361 -26.04 -0.41 -16.86
C THR A 361 -26.20 -0.30 -15.35
N GLY A 362 -26.78 -1.34 -14.72
CA GLY A 362 -26.86 -1.43 -13.26
C GLY A 362 -25.47 -1.56 -12.62
N ASN A 363 -25.31 -1.07 -11.39
CA ASN A 363 -24.05 -1.21 -10.65
C ASN A 363 -23.91 -2.65 -10.13
N VAL A 364 -23.09 -3.46 -10.80
CA VAL A 364 -22.82 -4.86 -10.44
C VAL A 364 -21.51 -5.00 -9.67
N THR A 365 -21.46 -5.98 -8.78
CA THR A 365 -20.23 -6.41 -8.10
C THR A 365 -19.61 -7.60 -8.84
N ASP A 366 -18.34 -7.50 -9.21
CA ASP A 366 -17.59 -8.51 -9.98
C ASP A 366 -16.10 -8.47 -9.56
N SER A 367 -15.67 -9.52 -8.86
CA SER A 367 -14.31 -9.72 -8.33
C SER A 367 -13.22 -9.55 -9.39
N THR A 368 -13.52 -9.82 -10.66
CA THR A 368 -12.56 -9.70 -11.77
C THR A 368 -12.16 -8.25 -12.06
N PHE A 369 -12.92 -7.24 -11.59
CA PHE A 369 -12.58 -5.84 -11.80
C PHE A 369 -11.20 -5.46 -11.24
N VAL A 370 -10.76 -6.11 -10.16
CA VAL A 370 -9.42 -5.90 -9.59
C VAL A 370 -8.34 -6.28 -10.60
N HIS A 371 -8.42 -7.50 -11.15
CA HIS A 371 -7.49 -7.98 -12.16
C HIS A 371 -7.59 -7.14 -13.45
N ARG A 372 -8.82 -6.87 -13.92
CA ARG A 372 -9.05 -6.07 -15.13
C ARG A 372 -8.50 -4.65 -15.02
N GLN A 373 -8.50 -4.05 -13.82
CA GLN A 373 -7.86 -2.76 -13.58
C GLN A 373 -6.34 -2.86 -13.75
N ALA A 374 -5.71 -3.84 -13.08
CA ALA A 374 -4.27 -4.04 -13.13
C ALA A 374 -3.79 -4.31 -14.57
N SER A 375 -4.44 -5.23 -15.28
CA SER A 375 -4.10 -5.57 -16.67
C SER A 375 -4.28 -4.39 -17.62
N LEU A 376 -5.34 -3.58 -17.44
CA LEU A 376 -5.54 -2.38 -18.25
C LEU A 376 -4.46 -1.32 -17.99
N LEU A 377 -4.07 -1.11 -16.73
CA LEU A 377 -3.01 -0.16 -16.38
C LEU A 377 -1.65 -0.63 -16.94
N GLN A 378 -1.37 -1.93 -16.88
CA GLN A 378 -0.17 -2.52 -17.48
C GLN A 378 -0.10 -2.28 -18.99
N GLU A 379 -1.14 -2.68 -19.74
CA GLU A 379 -1.20 -2.49 -21.20
C GLU A 379 -1.00 -1.03 -21.60
N VAL A 380 -1.61 -0.10 -20.86
CA VAL A 380 -1.49 1.33 -21.12
C VAL A 380 -0.08 1.84 -20.78
N SER A 381 0.51 1.39 -19.69
CA SER A 381 1.85 1.81 -19.28
C SER A 381 2.91 1.34 -20.27
N GLU A 382 2.81 0.10 -20.75
CA GLU A 382 3.69 -0.45 -21.80
C GLU A 382 3.52 0.28 -23.14
N SER A 383 2.29 0.70 -23.46
CA SER A 383 2.00 1.53 -24.62
C SER A 383 2.64 2.92 -24.53
N ILE A 384 2.54 3.59 -23.38
CA ILE A 384 3.19 4.90 -23.17
C ILE A 384 4.70 4.74 -23.19
N GLU A 385 5.24 3.71 -22.54
CA GLU A 385 6.67 3.40 -22.56
C GLU A 385 7.17 3.24 -24.00
N SER A 386 6.42 2.53 -24.85
CA SER A 386 6.76 2.35 -26.26
C SER A 386 6.79 3.69 -27.02
N ILE A 387 5.82 4.57 -26.76
CA ILE A 387 5.77 5.92 -27.37
C ILE A 387 6.92 6.78 -26.84
N ARG A 388 7.20 6.75 -25.54
CA ARG A 388 8.31 7.46 -24.90
C ARG A 388 9.65 7.02 -25.49
N ARG A 389 9.90 5.72 -25.59
CA ARG A 389 11.13 5.17 -26.17
C ARG A 389 11.33 5.60 -27.62
N PHE A 390 10.25 5.70 -28.40
CA PHE A 390 10.34 6.26 -29.74
C PHE A 390 10.91 7.70 -29.69
N TRP A 391 10.35 8.57 -28.84
CA TRP A 391 10.85 9.94 -28.69
C TRP A 391 12.24 10.02 -28.06
N GLN A 392 12.65 9.04 -27.26
CA GLN A 392 14.01 8.95 -26.72
C GLN A 392 15.06 8.80 -27.85
N THR A 393 14.69 8.24 -29.01
CA THR A 393 15.61 8.11 -30.16
C THR A 393 15.80 9.42 -30.95
N HIS A 394 15.07 10.49 -30.60
CA HIS A 394 15.22 11.78 -31.26
C HIS A 394 16.61 12.38 -31.02
N PRO A 395 17.27 13.01 -32.02
CA PRO A 395 18.62 13.56 -31.86
C PRO A 395 18.80 14.57 -30.72
N SER A 396 17.74 15.28 -30.33
CA SER A 396 17.77 16.20 -29.17
C SER A 396 17.87 15.50 -27.81
N ASN A 397 17.66 14.17 -27.77
CA ASN A 397 17.52 13.39 -26.55
C ASN A 397 18.68 12.38 -26.38
N THR A 398 19.78 12.55 -27.11
CA THR A 398 20.95 11.65 -27.06
C THR A 398 21.59 11.55 -25.68
N ASP A 399 21.44 12.60 -24.87
CA ASP A 399 22.01 12.70 -23.54
C ASP A 399 21.06 12.15 -22.46
N TRP A 400 19.90 11.61 -22.84
CA TRP A 400 18.98 10.99 -21.88
C TRP A 400 19.55 9.68 -21.35
N ASP A 401 19.74 9.65 -20.03
CA ASP A 401 20.11 8.46 -19.29
C ASP A 401 18.91 7.95 -18.48
N GLU A 402 18.56 6.67 -18.67
CA GLU A 402 17.42 6.07 -18.01
C GLU A 402 17.82 5.68 -16.58
N PRO A 403 17.13 6.16 -15.53
CA PRO A 403 17.42 5.75 -14.17
C PRO A 403 17.26 4.24 -13.96
N ASP A 404 18.15 3.63 -13.19
CA ASP A 404 18.16 2.17 -12.93
C ASP A 404 16.80 1.63 -12.45
N TYR A 405 16.13 2.36 -11.55
CA TYR A 405 14.83 1.99 -10.98
C TYR A 405 13.66 2.00 -12.01
N ALA A 406 13.89 2.60 -13.19
CA ALA A 406 12.94 2.67 -14.29
C ALA A 406 13.31 1.76 -15.48
N SER A 407 14.47 1.09 -15.39
CA SER A 407 14.98 0.22 -16.45
C SER A 407 14.05 -0.97 -16.76
N MET A 408 14.28 -1.63 -17.91
CA MET A 408 13.50 -2.80 -18.35
C MET A 408 13.74 -4.04 -17.50
N GLU A 409 14.89 -4.11 -16.83
CA GLU A 409 15.29 -5.25 -16.00
C GLU A 409 14.70 -5.18 -14.59
N ALA A 410 14.09 -4.04 -14.22
CA ALA A 410 13.43 -3.86 -12.95
C ALA A 410 12.17 -4.75 -12.85
N ASN A 411 12.04 -5.50 -11.75
CA ASN A 411 10.86 -6.34 -11.50
C ASN A 411 9.59 -5.48 -11.43
N ARG A 412 8.53 -5.91 -12.13
CA ARG A 412 7.24 -5.22 -12.16
C ARG A 412 6.24 -5.92 -11.24
N TYR A 413 5.76 -5.23 -10.21
CA TYR A 413 4.80 -5.75 -9.25
C TYR A 413 3.40 -5.19 -9.55
N TRP A 414 2.69 -5.81 -10.48
CA TRP A 414 1.36 -5.34 -10.93
C TRP A 414 0.22 -5.73 -9.99
N LEU A 415 0.36 -6.86 -9.27
CA LEU A 415 -0.59 -7.39 -8.29
C LEU A 415 0.15 -8.03 -7.12
#